data_AF-A0A1I7SZJ1-F1
#
_entry.id   AF-A0A1I7SZJ1-F1
#
_cell.length_a   1.000
_cell.length_b   1.000
_cell.length_c   1.000
_cell.angle_alpha   90.00
_cell.angle_beta   90.00
_cell.angle_gamma   90.00
#
_symmetry.space_group_name_H-M   'P 1'
#
loop_
_entity.id
_entity.type
_entity.pdbx_description
1 polymer ?
#
loop_
_entity_poly.entity_id
_entity_poly.type
_entity_poly.pdbx_seq_one_letter_code
_entity_poly.pdbx_strand_id
1 'polypeptide(L)'
;MALEQKLISDQNSKKLELSEEEKNTLLYEGYPIPEKYPLTKTEEETMKIVRRKIRNRLSAQESRRKKKELIDDLRSKLGSLLEENESLKQQITQLEASNRDLQTKLYEGESENKKEIPV
;
A
#
# COMPACT_ATOMS: atom_id res chain seq x y z
N MET A 1 -54.08 19.88 21.20
CA MET A 1 -53.68 19.29 22.49
C MET A 1 -52.85 18.05 22.16
N ALA A 2 -51.52 18.19 22.08
CA ALA A 2 -50.59 18.08 23.21
C ALA A 2 -50.59 16.62 23.70
N LEU A 3 -49.60 15.78 23.38
CA LEU A 3 -48.31 15.56 24.07
C LEU A 3 -48.08 14.03 23.83
N GLU A 4 -46.94 13.41 23.52
CA GLU A 4 -45.53 13.67 23.76
C GLU A 4 -44.72 12.75 22.84
N GLN A 5 -43.73 13.30 22.13
CA GLN A 5 -42.65 12.53 21.52
C GLN A 5 -41.72 12.02 22.63
N LYS A 6 -41.86 10.76 23.05
CA LYS A 6 -40.82 10.08 23.85
C LYS A 6 -39.74 9.49 22.94
N LEU A 7 -38.92 10.37 22.36
CA LEU A 7 -37.54 10.06 22.01
C LEU A 7 -36.67 11.15 22.63
N ILE A 8 -36.17 10.89 23.83
CA ILE A 8 -34.83 11.21 24.33
C ILE A 8 -34.72 10.37 25.60
N SER A 9 -34.15 9.17 25.44
CA SER A 9 -33.83 8.30 26.57
C SER A 9 -32.73 8.97 27.39
N ASP A 10 -33.14 9.63 28.46
CA ASP A 10 -32.45 9.71 29.75
C ASP A 10 -30.90 9.64 29.68
N GLN A 11 -30.26 10.75 29.32
CA GLN A 11 -28.83 10.99 29.57
C GLN A 11 -28.70 12.04 30.67
N ASN A 12 -29.09 11.60 31.86
CA ASN A 12 -28.92 12.28 33.13
C ASN A 12 -27.48 12.82 33.25
N SER A 13 -27.30 14.14 33.06
CA SER A 13 -26.13 14.95 33.45
C SER A 13 -24.73 14.29 33.38
N LYS A 14 -24.42 13.57 32.30
CA LYS A 14 -23.06 13.07 32.06
C LYS A 14 -22.23 14.12 31.34
N LYS A 15 -20.97 14.27 31.78
CA LYS A 15 -19.95 15.08 31.10
C LYS A 15 -19.74 14.52 29.68
N LEU A 16 -19.70 15.38 28.67
CA LEU A 16 -19.42 14.94 27.31
C LEU A 16 -17.94 14.56 27.19
N GLU A 17 -17.66 13.29 26.91
CA GLU A 17 -16.30 12.82 26.65
C GLU A 17 -16.03 12.91 25.14
N LEU A 18 -15.26 13.93 24.76
CA LEU A 18 -14.73 14.10 23.41
C LEU A 18 -13.26 13.71 23.38
N SER A 19 -12.84 13.01 22.34
CA SER A 19 -11.41 12.79 22.09
C SER A 19 -10.70 14.12 21.78
N GLU A 20 -9.40 14.19 22.02
CA GLU A 20 -8.61 15.38 21.66
C GLU A 20 -8.74 15.71 20.17
N GLU A 21 -8.85 14.69 19.32
CA GLU A 21 -9.03 14.86 17.89
C GLU A 21 -10.39 15.47 17.52
N GLU A 22 -11.46 15.07 18.22
CA GLU A 22 -12.79 15.67 18.05
C GLU A 22 -12.77 17.14 18.49
N LYS A 23 -12.17 17.45 19.64
CA LYS A 23 -12.02 18.84 20.12
C LYS A 23 -11.23 19.70 19.16
N ASN A 24 -10.08 19.21 18.68
CA ASN A 24 -9.25 19.92 17.73
C ASN A 24 -9.96 20.15 16.40
N THR A 25 -10.71 19.15 15.91
CA THR A 25 -11.48 19.29 14.66
C THR A 25 -12.65 20.25 14.83
N LEU A 26 -13.35 20.25 15.97
CA LEU A 26 -14.40 21.23 16.26
C LEU A 26 -13.85 22.66 16.27
N LEU A 27 -12.75 22.90 16.99
CA LEU A 27 -12.09 24.20 17.04
C LEU A 27 -11.61 24.67 15.67
N TYR A 28 -11.00 23.78 14.89
CA TYR A 28 -10.54 24.09 13.53
C TYR A 28 -11.69 24.50 12.61
N GLU A 29 -12.85 23.87 12.75
CA GLU A 29 -14.06 24.16 11.99
C GLU A 29 -14.85 25.35 12.56
N GLY A 30 -14.40 25.95 13.66
CA GLY A 30 -15.02 27.12 14.29
C GLY A 30 -16.24 26.78 15.15
N TYR A 31 -16.46 25.52 15.49
CA TYR A 31 -17.55 25.11 16.36
C TYR A 31 -17.15 25.16 17.84
N PRO A 32 -18.04 25.64 18.73
CA PRO A 32 -17.79 25.58 20.17
C PRO A 32 -17.71 24.11 20.62
N ILE A 33 -16.85 23.83 21.59
CA ILE A 33 -16.73 22.50 22.20
C ILE A 33 -17.93 22.32 23.13
N PRO A 34 -18.84 21.36 22.88
CA PRO A 34 -19.91 21.09 23.83
C PRO A 34 -19.34 20.43 25.09
N GLU A 35 -19.82 20.83 26.27
CA GLU A 35 -19.25 20.38 27.54
C GLU A 35 -20.11 19.34 28.27
N LYS A 36 -21.42 19.34 28.04
CA LYS A 36 -22.41 18.56 28.81
C LYS A 36 -23.58 18.15 27.94
N TYR A 37 -24.22 17.05 28.33
CA TYR A 37 -25.52 16.66 27.78
C TYR A 37 -26.67 17.43 28.46
N PRO A 38 -27.84 17.55 27.81
CA PRO A 38 -28.15 17.11 26.44
C PRO A 38 -27.59 18.05 25.37
N LEU A 39 -27.12 17.50 24.25
CA LEU A 39 -26.72 18.28 23.09
C LEU A 39 -27.95 18.87 22.40
N THR A 40 -27.82 20.09 21.90
CA THR A 40 -28.79 20.67 20.96
C THR A 40 -28.74 19.91 19.64
N LYS A 41 -29.84 19.91 18.87
CA LYS A 41 -29.90 19.26 17.55
C LYS A 41 -28.76 19.70 16.62
N THR A 42 -28.39 20.98 16.69
CA THR A 42 -27.28 21.57 15.95
C THR A 42 -25.92 21.02 16.39
N GLU A 43 -25.70 20.81 17.70
CA GLU A 43 -24.45 20.22 18.19
C GLU A 43 -24.34 18.74 17.81
N GLU A 44 -25.45 17.99 17.83
CA GLU A 44 -25.49 16.61 17.36
C GLU A 44 -25.13 16.49 15.86
N GLU A 45 -25.68 17.37 15.03
CA GLU A 45 -25.36 17.45 13.60
C GLU A 45 -23.89 17.80 13.36
N THR A 46 -23.37 18.81 14.07
CA THR A 46 -21.96 19.20 14.01
C THR A 46 -21.04 18.06 14.43
N MET A 47 -21.33 17.37 15.54
CA MET A 47 -20.56 16.22 16.01
C MET A 47 -20.55 15.09 14.97
N LYS A 48 -21.68 14.83 14.30
CA LYS A 48 -21.77 13.85 13.22
C LYS A 48 -20.89 14.21 12.03
N ILE A 49 -20.85 15.49 11.64
CA ILE A 49 -19.99 15.98 10.55
C ILE A 49 -18.52 15.83 10.93
N VAL A 50 -18.12 16.26 12.13
CA VAL A 50 -16.74 16.16 12.62
C VAL A 50 -16.26 14.70 12.66
N ARG A 51 -17.05 13.81 13.27
CA ARG A 51 -16.75 12.37 13.30
C ARG A 51 -16.62 11.77 11.90
N ARG A 52 -17.44 12.22 10.94
CA ARG A 52 -17.33 11.81 9.54
C ARG A 52 -16.04 12.32 8.89
N LYS A 53 -15.66 13.58 9.11
CA LYS A 53 -14.41 14.16 8.60
C LYS A 53 -13.18 13.40 9.10
N ILE A 54 -13.15 13.10 10.40
CA ILE A 54 -12.08 12.29 11.02
C ILE A 54 -11.97 10.92 10.36
N ARG A 55 -13.08 10.17 10.24
CA ARG A 55 -13.08 8.86 9.57
C ARG A 55 -12.62 8.94 8.13
N ASN A 56 -13.07 9.95 7.37
CA ASN A 56 -12.66 10.14 5.98
C ASN A 56 -11.16 10.45 5.87
N ARG A 57 -10.62 11.28 6.78
CA ARG A 57 -9.19 11.61 6.83
C ARG A 57 -8.35 10.37 7.05
N LEU A 58 -8.71 9.53 8.03
CA LEU A 58 -8.02 8.27 8.32
C LEU A 58 -8.15 7.28 7.15
N SER A 59 -9.35 7.14 6.58
CA SER A 59 -9.56 6.26 5.43
C SER A 59 -8.78 6.70 4.19
N ALA A 60 -8.69 8.01 3.93
CA ALA A 60 -7.90 8.54 2.82
C ALA A 60 -6.40 8.33 3.03
N GLN A 61 -5.91 8.48 4.26
CA GLN A 61 -4.52 8.19 4.62
C GLN A 61 -4.18 6.71 4.42
N GLU A 62 -5.01 5.81 4.95
CA GLU A 62 -4.82 4.36 4.77
C GLU A 62 -4.86 3.95 3.30
N SER A 63 -5.76 4.54 2.51
CA SER A 63 -5.82 4.31 1.06
C SER A 63 -4.52 4.73 0.36
N ARG A 64 -3.98 5.91 0.71
CA ARG A 64 -2.68 6.38 0.19
C ARG A 64 -1.53 5.47 0.62
N ARG A 65 -1.52 5.02 1.88
CA ARG A 65 -0.51 4.09 2.41
C ARG A 65 -0.51 2.78 1.63
N LYS A 66 -1.68 2.13 1.46
CA LYS A 66 -1.82 0.89 0.69
C LYS A 66 -1.36 1.04 -0.76
N LYS A 67 -1.71 2.16 -1.40
CA LYS A 67 -1.25 2.44 -2.78
C LYS A 67 0.27 2.56 -2.85
N LYS A 68 0.89 3.23 -1.88
CA LYS A 68 2.35 3.36 -1.80
C LYS A 68 3.00 1.99 -1.64
N GLU A 69 2.53 1.19 -0.69
CA GLU A 69 3.05 -0.17 -0.44
C GLU A 69 2.97 -1.04 -1.69
N LEU A 70 1.84 -1.05 -2.39
CA LEU A 70 1.71 -1.79 -3.65
C LEU A 70 2.72 -1.33 -4.71
N ILE A 71 2.93 -0.03 -4.85
CA ILE A 71 3.89 0.52 -5.82
C ILE A 71 5.32 0.13 -5.44
N ASP A 72 5.66 0.20 -4.16
CA ASP A 72 6.99 -0.15 -3.65
C ASP A 72 7.25 -1.66 -3.82
N ASP A 73 6.25 -2.51 -3.57
CA ASP A 73 6.33 -3.96 -3.84
C ASP A 73 6.52 -4.27 -5.32
N LEU A 74 5.78 -3.59 -6.20
CA LEU A 74 5.93 -3.76 -7.65
C LEU A 74 7.33 -3.33 -8.12
N ARG A 75 7.85 -2.22 -7.59
CA ARG A 75 9.22 -1.75 -7.88
C ARG A 75 10.27 -2.74 -7.40
N SER A 76 10.11 -3.29 -6.20
CA SER A 76 11.01 -4.31 -5.66
C SER A 76 11.03 -5.55 -6.54
N LYS A 77 9.85 -6.08 -6.91
CA LYS A 77 9.73 -7.24 -7.82
C LYS A 77 10.35 -6.96 -9.19
N LEU A 78 10.11 -5.78 -9.75
CA LEU A 78 10.72 -5.39 -11.02
C LEU A 78 12.25 -5.35 -10.91
N GLY A 79 12.79 -4.81 -9.82
CA GLY A 79 14.22 -4.81 -9.56
C GLY A 79 14.81 -6.23 -9.55
N SER A 80 14.20 -7.14 -8.77
CA SER A 80 14.64 -8.54 -8.72
C SER A 80 14.56 -9.24 -10.07
N LEU A 81 13.49 -9.02 -10.86
CA LEU A 81 13.37 -9.61 -12.19
C LEU A 81 14.40 -9.05 -13.18
N LEU A 82 14.77 -7.76 -13.07
CA LEU A 82 15.82 -7.17 -13.90
C LEU A 82 17.19 -7.76 -13.55
N GLU A 83 17.50 -7.90 -12.26
CA GLU A 83 18.74 -8.53 -11.80
C GLU A 83 18.84 -9.99 -12.26
N GLU A 84 17.76 -10.77 -12.11
CA GLU A 84 17.69 -12.14 -12.59
C GLU A 84 17.87 -12.22 -14.11
N ASN A 85 17.21 -11.33 -14.86
CA ASN A 85 17.32 -11.29 -16.31
C ASN A 85 18.76 -11.01 -16.78
N GLU A 86 19.45 -10.08 -16.13
CA GLU A 86 20.86 -9.80 -16.42
C GLU A 86 21.76 -10.98 -16.07
N SER A 87 21.53 -11.66 -14.94
CA SER A 87 22.27 -12.88 -14.60
C SER A 87 22.08 -13.99 -15.65
N LEU A 88 20.84 -14.20 -16.11
CA LEU A 88 20.52 -15.19 -17.13
C LEU A 88 21.18 -14.86 -18.47
N LYS A 89 21.18 -13.59 -18.90
CA LYS A 89 21.89 -13.17 -20.11
C LYS A 89 23.38 -13.45 -20.03
N GLN A 90 24.01 -13.13 -18.89
CA GLN A 90 25.43 -13.42 -18.66
C GLN A 90 25.72 -14.92 -18.74
N GLN A 91 24.87 -15.76 -18.15
CA GLN A 91 25.00 -17.21 -18.24
C GLN A 91 24.85 -17.71 -19.68
N ILE A 92 23.90 -17.18 -20.44
CA ILE A 92 23.73 -17.52 -21.86
C ILE A 92 25.00 -17.16 -22.63
N THR A 93 25.54 -15.95 -22.48
CA THR A 93 26.78 -15.54 -23.16
C THR A 93 27.96 -16.44 -22.81
N GLN A 94 28.09 -16.84 -21.54
CA GLN A 94 29.15 -17.76 -21.11
C GLN A 94 28.98 -19.17 -21.71
N LEU A 95 27.76 -19.68 -21.74
CA LEU A 95 27.45 -20.98 -22.34
C LEU A 95 27.67 -20.97 -23.85
N GLU A 96 27.27 -19.90 -24.55
CA GLU A 96 27.51 -19.73 -25.98
C GLU A 96 29.02 -19.69 -26.30
N ALA A 97 29.81 -18.98 -25.49
CA ALA A 97 31.26 -18.95 -25.64
C ALA A 97 31.88 -20.35 -25.42
N SER A 98 31.50 -21.03 -24.33
CA SER A 98 32.01 -22.37 -24.03
C SER A 98 31.62 -23.38 -25.11
N ASN A 99 30.38 -23.31 -25.61
CA ASN A 99 29.91 -24.18 -26.68
C ASN A 99 30.67 -23.95 -27.98
N ARG A 100 30.95 -22.68 -28.33
CA ARG A 100 31.78 -22.34 -29.49
C ARG A 100 33.20 -22.89 -29.37
N ASP A 101 33.80 -22.80 -28.19
CA ASP A 101 35.13 -23.37 -27.93
C ASP A 101 35.14 -24.89 -28.07
N LEU A 102 34.12 -25.57 -27.54
CA LEU A 102 33.98 -27.03 -27.65
C LEU A 102 33.75 -27.46 -29.11
N GLN A 103 32.91 -26.77 -29.86
CA GLN A 103 32.70 -27.02 -31.29
C GLN A 103 33.99 -26.86 -32.09
N THR A 104 34.81 -25.86 -31.76
CA THR A 104 36.10 -25.64 -32.42
C THR A 104 37.05 -26.81 -32.15
N LYS A 105 37.17 -27.25 -30.89
CA LYS A 105 37.99 -28.41 -30.51
C LYS A 105 37.51 -29.72 -31.16
N LEU A 106 36.20 -29.93 -31.26
CA LEU A 106 35.63 -31.09 -31.96
C LEU A 106 35.99 -31.08 -33.44
N TYR A 107 35.83 -29.94 -34.12
CA TYR A 107 36.20 -29.81 -35.52
C TYR A 107 37.70 -30.04 -35.77
N GLU A 108 38.56 -29.51 -34.90
CA GLU A 108 40.01 -29.75 -34.94
C GLU A 108 40.32 -31.25 -34.77
N GLY A 109 39.78 -31.91 -33.75
CA GLY A 109 40.01 -33.34 -33.51
C GLY A 109 39.47 -34.25 -34.63
N GLU A 110 38.33 -33.91 -35.25
CA GLU A 110 37.82 -34.61 -36.43
C GLU A 110 38.72 -34.43 -37.65
N SER A 111 39.36 -33.27 -37.79
CA SER A 111 40.29 -33.00 -38.89
C SER A 111 41.64 -33.70 -38.73
N GLU A 112 42.07 -33.96 -37.50
CA GLU A 112 43.27 -34.76 -37.18
C GLU A 112 43.03 -36.26 -37.43
N ASN A 113 41.88 -36.80 -37.00
CA ASN A 113 41.50 -38.20 -37.27
C ASN A 113 41.39 -38.53 -38.77
N LYS A 114 41.02 -37.56 -39.63
CA LYS A 114 41.01 -37.76 -41.09
C LYS A 114 42.40 -37.76 -41.74
N LYS A 115 43.43 -37.26 -41.05
CA LYS A 115 44.83 -37.27 -41.53
C LYS A 115 45.58 -38.54 -41.13
N GLU A 116 45.07 -39.29 -40.14
CA GLU A 116 45.69 -40.52 -39.63
C GLU A 116 45.23 -41.82 -40.30
N ILE A 117 44.40 -41.77 -41.36
CA ILE A 117 44.13 -42.93 -42.21
C ILE A 117 44.99 -42.84 -43.49
N PRO A 118 46.21 -43.42 -43.50
CA PRO A 118 46.93 -43.67 -44.74
C PRO A 118 46.38 -44.95 -45.40
N VAL A 119 45.84 -44.79 -46.62
CA VAL A 119 45.51 -45.78 -47.67
C VAL A 119 44.82 -47.07 -47.22
#